data_AF-A0A523SFR4-F1
#
_entry.id   AF-A0A523SFR4-F1
#
_cell.length_a   1.000
_cell.length_b   1.000
_cell.length_c   1.000
_cell.angle_alpha   90.00
_cell.angle_beta   90.00
_cell.angle_gamma   90.00
#
_symmetry.space_group_name_H-M   'P 1'
#
loop_
_entity.id
_entity.type
_entity.pdbx_description
1 polymer ?
#
loop_
_entity_poly.entity_id
_entity_poly.type
_entity_poly.pdbx_seq_one_letter_code
_entity_poly.pdbx_strand_id
1 'polypeptide(L)'
;MIEKNKIFCSYCQGKLKNPTRNVTSLINPIDLCAFLLYTWHMKTTNVGGQAVIEGIMMIAPEKVSIAVRNPEGKIIIDIHERNKNLRKKKVFKWFFVRGIVSLFEMLYEGLNAINYSAQVAFQQETSKKKRRGEGLFSGAITFLGIIAALFVFLFLPIFIASKTGLDARPVLFNIATGIVRILFFVLYIISISFIPEVKRLFQYHGAEHKSIFCWEDGKELTVQNCSRYSTKHPRCGTSFIFVVLIVAIIFFAFIDTLVFNVWKLPSIKLLRLGIHLLFLPFLVGISYEIIKFAGNHKNNPVLKILLGPGLAFQYITTKEPDTGQLEVGFAALHSALGISDTDKENTIKNKE
;
A
#
# COMPACT_ATOMS: atom_id res chain seq x y z
N MET A 1 6.86 28.42 -14.69
CA MET A 1 6.40 27.10 -15.19
C MET A 1 5.17 26.56 -14.46
N ILE A 2 4.99 26.86 -13.16
CA ILE A 2 3.86 26.36 -12.34
C ILE A 2 2.54 27.15 -12.56
N GLU A 3 2.59 28.46 -12.85
CA GLU A 3 1.38 29.26 -13.14
C GLU A 3 0.78 28.99 -14.53
N LYS A 4 1.63 28.77 -15.55
CA LYS A 4 1.15 28.41 -16.89
C LYS A 4 0.36 27.08 -16.88
N ASN A 5 0.72 26.13 -16.03
CA ASN A 5 0.02 24.85 -15.90
C ASN A 5 -1.35 24.95 -15.20
N LYS A 6 -1.56 25.92 -14.30
CA LYS A 6 -2.89 26.15 -13.69
C LYS A 6 -3.87 26.76 -14.70
N ILE A 7 -3.41 27.71 -15.50
CA ILE A 7 -4.20 28.36 -16.56
C ILE A 7 -4.54 27.33 -17.65
N PHE A 8 -3.58 26.47 -18.03
CA PHE A 8 -3.80 25.42 -19.03
C PHE A 8 -4.77 24.33 -18.54
N CYS A 9 -4.71 23.96 -17.25
CA CYS A 9 -5.64 23.00 -16.64
C CYS A 9 -7.07 23.55 -16.58
N SER A 10 -7.25 24.83 -16.23
CA SER A 10 -8.57 25.47 -16.22
C SER A 10 -9.16 25.64 -17.64
N TYR A 11 -8.31 25.91 -18.64
CA TYR A 11 -8.71 25.93 -20.05
C TYR A 11 -9.15 24.54 -20.57
N CYS A 12 -8.42 23.48 -20.21
CA CYS A 12 -8.78 22.10 -20.55
C CYS A 12 -10.09 21.65 -19.85
N GLN A 13 -10.26 22.00 -18.57
CA GLN A 13 -11.47 21.72 -17.80
C GLN A 13 -12.71 22.46 -18.33
N GLY A 14 -12.54 23.65 -18.92
CA GLY A 14 -13.64 24.43 -19.50
C GLY A 14 -14.14 23.90 -20.85
N LYS A 15 -13.24 23.43 -21.73
CA LYS A 15 -13.57 23.00 -23.10
C LYS A 15 -13.88 21.51 -23.26
N LEU A 16 -13.33 20.64 -22.40
CA LEU A 16 -13.56 19.18 -22.46
C LEU A 16 -14.81 18.73 -21.68
N LYS A 17 -15.68 19.67 -21.27
CA LYS A 17 -16.97 19.43 -20.59
C LYS A 17 -17.99 18.59 -21.41
N ASN A 18 -17.65 18.17 -22.63
CA ASN A 18 -18.53 17.35 -23.47
C ASN A 18 -17.73 16.43 -24.41
N PRO A 19 -17.45 15.16 -24.04
CA PRO A 19 -16.63 14.24 -24.82
C PRO A 19 -17.39 13.47 -25.93
N THR A 20 -18.67 13.75 -26.15
CA THR A 20 -19.51 12.98 -27.11
C THR A 20 -19.57 13.55 -28.52
N ARG A 21 -18.93 14.69 -28.83
CA ARG A 21 -18.79 15.08 -30.23
C ARG A 21 -17.80 14.15 -30.90
N ASN A 22 -18.31 13.40 -31.88
CA ASN A 22 -17.57 12.52 -32.79
C ASN A 22 -16.09 12.91 -32.91
N VAL A 23 -15.21 11.91 -32.85
CA VAL A 23 -13.75 12.05 -33.02
C VAL A 23 -13.37 12.88 -34.26
N THR A 24 -14.28 13.02 -35.24
CA THR A 24 -14.19 13.90 -36.41
C THR A 24 -14.29 15.41 -36.13
N SER A 25 -14.67 15.84 -34.92
CA SER A 25 -14.78 17.26 -34.53
C SER A 25 -13.55 17.81 -33.79
N LEU A 26 -12.57 16.96 -33.47
CA LEU A 26 -11.23 17.36 -32.98
C LEU A 26 -10.38 17.90 -34.14
N ILE A 27 -10.84 18.97 -34.79
CA ILE A 27 -10.17 19.56 -35.97
C ILE A 27 -9.02 20.49 -35.53
N ASN A 28 -8.99 20.92 -34.27
CA ASN A 28 -7.97 21.83 -33.78
C ASN A 28 -6.82 21.08 -33.06
N PRO A 29 -5.56 21.22 -33.50
CA PRO A 29 -4.39 20.56 -32.90
C PRO A 29 -4.25 20.78 -31.39
N ILE A 30 -4.76 21.92 -30.89
CA ILE A 30 -4.72 22.29 -29.47
C ILE A 30 -5.63 21.39 -28.62
N ASP A 31 -6.82 21.03 -29.12
CA ASP A 31 -7.78 20.21 -28.39
C ASP A 31 -7.36 18.73 -28.40
N LEU A 32 -6.74 18.26 -29.48
CA LEU A 32 -6.10 16.94 -29.53
C LEU A 32 -4.90 16.87 -28.58
N CYS A 33 -4.09 17.93 -28.52
CA CYS A 33 -2.96 18.01 -27.59
C CYS A 33 -3.43 18.08 -26.12
N ALA A 34 -4.51 18.82 -25.83
CA ALA A 34 -5.13 18.87 -24.51
C ALA A 34 -5.70 17.52 -24.09
N PHE A 35 -6.38 16.80 -24.98
CA PHE A 35 -6.90 15.46 -24.73
C PHE A 35 -5.76 14.43 -24.55
N LEU A 36 -4.72 14.48 -25.38
CA LEU A 36 -3.54 13.63 -25.23
C LEU A 36 -2.77 13.94 -23.93
N LEU A 37 -2.64 15.21 -23.55
CA LEU A 37 -2.02 15.61 -22.29
C LEU A 37 -2.88 15.22 -21.08
N TYR A 38 -4.20 15.33 -21.17
CA TYR A 38 -5.12 14.91 -20.12
C TYR A 38 -5.10 13.39 -19.93
N THR A 39 -5.23 12.62 -21.01
CA THR A 39 -5.12 11.15 -20.97
C THR A 39 -3.73 10.69 -20.52
N TRP A 40 -2.67 11.40 -20.89
CA TRP A 40 -1.31 11.16 -20.39
C TRP A 40 -1.14 11.53 -18.90
N HIS A 41 -1.75 12.62 -18.44
CA HIS A 41 -1.72 13.03 -17.03
C HIS A 41 -2.50 12.04 -16.14
N MET A 42 -3.65 11.56 -16.61
CA MET A 42 -4.43 10.51 -15.95
C MET A 42 -3.61 9.22 -15.84
N LYS A 43 -2.94 8.79 -16.93
CA LYS A 43 -2.06 7.60 -16.98
C LYS A 43 -0.82 7.69 -16.09
N THR A 44 -0.39 8.88 -15.68
CA THR A 44 0.84 9.08 -14.90
C THR A 44 0.58 9.35 -13.40
N THR A 45 -0.69 9.41 -13.00
CA THR A 45 -1.05 9.68 -11.60
C THR A 45 -0.83 8.42 -10.77
N ASN A 46 0.20 8.44 -9.93
CA ASN A 46 0.53 7.31 -9.07
C ASN A 46 -0.49 7.19 -7.93
N VAL A 47 -1.33 6.17 -8.00
CA VAL A 47 -2.29 5.79 -6.98
C VAL A 47 -1.84 4.51 -6.29
N GLY A 48 -2.25 4.33 -5.05
CA GLY A 48 -2.12 3.08 -4.32
C GLY A 48 -3.25 2.97 -3.30
N GLY A 49 -3.44 1.80 -2.73
CA GLY A 49 -4.46 1.61 -1.71
C GLY A 49 -4.08 0.61 -0.64
N GLN A 50 -5.05 0.37 0.23
CA GLN A 50 -5.01 -0.65 1.26
C GLN A 50 -6.44 -1.15 1.50
N ALA A 51 -6.63 -2.46 1.51
CA ALA A 51 -7.88 -3.06 1.95
C ALA A 51 -8.06 -2.87 3.47
N VAL A 52 -9.29 -2.56 3.88
CA VAL A 52 -9.71 -2.42 5.27
C VAL A 52 -11.01 -3.21 5.49
N ILE A 53 -11.55 -3.20 6.71
CA ILE A 53 -12.73 -3.99 7.05
C ILE A 53 -13.92 -3.49 6.23
N GLU A 54 -14.52 -4.35 5.40
CA GLU A 54 -15.59 -3.99 4.47
C GLU A 54 -15.28 -2.81 3.54
N GLY A 55 -14.01 -2.51 3.28
CA GLY A 55 -13.65 -1.26 2.61
C GLY A 55 -12.29 -1.23 1.95
N ILE A 56 -12.03 -0.12 1.26
CA ILE A 56 -10.75 0.16 0.60
C ILE A 56 -10.38 1.62 0.86
N MET A 57 -9.15 1.83 1.31
CA MET A 57 -8.49 3.13 1.31
C MET A 57 -7.75 3.30 -0.01
N MET A 58 -7.92 4.44 -0.67
CA MET A 58 -7.18 4.86 -1.85
C MET A 58 -6.43 6.16 -1.57
N ILE A 59 -5.19 6.24 -2.02
CA ILE A 59 -4.31 7.39 -1.87
C ILE A 59 -3.91 7.89 -3.25
N ALA A 60 -4.33 9.11 -3.54
CA ALA A 60 -3.90 9.88 -4.70
C ALA A 60 -2.83 10.91 -4.28
N PRO A 61 -2.24 11.66 -5.23
CA PRO A 61 -1.26 12.69 -4.89
C PRO A 61 -1.77 13.78 -3.94
N GLU A 62 -3.05 14.14 -4.04
CA GLU A 62 -3.65 15.28 -3.32
C GLU A 62 -4.65 14.88 -2.23
N LYS A 63 -5.31 13.73 -2.37
CA LYS A 63 -6.38 13.29 -1.45
C LYS A 63 -6.19 11.83 -1.04
N VAL A 64 -6.73 11.51 0.12
CA VAL A 64 -6.96 10.15 0.60
C VAL A 64 -8.47 9.95 0.67
N SER A 65 -8.94 8.77 0.26
CA SER A 65 -10.34 8.38 0.38
C SER A 65 -10.44 7.01 1.00
N ILE A 66 -11.39 6.84 1.93
CA ILE A 66 -11.69 5.56 2.57
C ILE A 66 -13.17 5.27 2.27
N ALA A 67 -13.44 4.28 1.42
CA ALA A 67 -14.80 3.82 1.14
C ALA A 67 -15.07 2.51 1.86
N VAL A 68 -16.18 2.44 2.59
CA VAL A 68 -16.55 1.30 3.44
C VAL A 68 -18.02 0.97 3.22
N ARG A 69 -18.34 -0.32 3.05
CA ARG A 69 -19.72 -0.79 2.96
C ARG A 69 -20.25 -1.04 4.38
N ASN A 70 -21.33 -0.37 4.74
CA ASN A 70 -21.99 -0.56 6.03
C ASN A 70 -22.88 -1.82 6.03
N PRO A 71 -23.41 -2.26 7.19
CA PRO A 71 -24.32 -3.41 7.27
C PRO A 71 -25.63 -3.26 6.48
N GLU A 72 -26.06 -2.03 6.19
CA GLU A 72 -27.22 -1.75 5.31
C GLU A 72 -26.89 -1.91 3.82
N GLY A 73 -25.63 -2.21 3.47
CA GLY A 73 -25.16 -2.36 2.11
C GLY A 73 -24.82 -1.04 1.39
N LYS A 74 -24.90 0.11 2.07
CA LYS A 74 -24.52 1.43 1.51
C LYS A 74 -23.01 1.67 1.61
N ILE A 75 -22.44 2.36 0.63
CA ILE A 75 -21.04 2.76 0.63
C ILE A 75 -20.93 4.13 1.30
N ILE A 76 -20.23 4.20 2.42
CA ILE A 76 -19.90 5.42 3.14
C ILE A 76 -18.46 5.79 2.81
N ILE A 77 -18.21 7.06 2.49
CA ILE A 77 -16.91 7.53 2.03
C ILE A 77 -16.43 8.67 2.94
N ASP A 78 -15.22 8.53 3.47
CA ASP A 78 -14.47 9.61 4.08
C ASP A 78 -13.38 10.11 3.11
N ILE A 79 -13.21 11.42 3.02
CA ILE A 79 -12.25 12.05 2.10
C ILE A 79 -11.55 13.20 2.81
N HIS A 80 -10.22 13.18 2.82
CA HIS A 80 -9.40 14.26 3.35
C HIS A 80 -8.25 14.63 2.42
N GLU A 81 -7.79 15.88 2.52
CA GLU A 81 -6.60 16.32 1.81
C GLU A 81 -5.34 15.70 2.42
N ARG A 82 -4.43 15.27 1.56
CA ARG A 82 -3.12 14.79 1.97
C ARG A 82 -2.27 15.95 2.45
N ASN A 83 -1.49 15.73 3.51
CA ASN A 83 -0.66 16.79 4.09
C ASN A 83 0.46 17.26 3.13
N LYS A 84 0.22 18.39 2.46
CA LYS A 84 1.12 19.00 1.45
C LYS A 84 2.46 19.45 2.05
N ASN A 85 2.53 19.70 3.36
CA ASN A 85 3.73 20.27 4.00
C ASN A 85 4.86 19.25 4.15
N LEU A 86 4.54 17.97 4.33
CA LEU A 86 5.52 16.88 4.43
C LEU A 86 6.25 16.62 3.11
N ARG A 87 5.63 16.84 1.95
CA ARG A 87 6.27 16.56 0.64
C ARG A 87 7.02 17.76 0.03
N LYS A 88 6.81 18.96 0.57
CA LYS A 88 7.47 20.20 0.09
C LYS A 88 8.91 20.36 0.57
N LYS A 89 9.26 19.86 1.77
CA LYS A 89 10.61 20.05 2.35
C LYS A 89 11.65 19.21 1.59
N LYS A 90 12.80 19.83 1.24
CA LYS A 90 13.90 19.16 0.53
C LYS A 90 14.49 17.96 1.30
N VAL A 91 14.54 18.03 2.63
CA VAL A 91 15.07 16.96 3.50
C VAL A 91 14.30 15.65 3.33
N PHE A 92 12.98 15.72 3.15
CA PHE A 92 12.12 14.54 2.96
C PHE A 92 12.19 13.94 1.54
N LYS A 93 12.97 14.56 0.65
CA LYS A 93 13.26 14.01 -0.69
C LYS A 93 14.58 13.25 -0.73
N TRP A 94 15.39 13.30 0.33
CA TRP A 94 16.64 12.55 0.41
C TRP A 94 16.35 11.04 0.47
N PHE A 95 17.13 10.25 -0.26
CA PHE A 95 16.74 8.89 -0.66
C PHE A 95 16.44 7.95 0.53
N PHE A 96 17.22 7.98 1.62
CA PHE A 96 16.90 7.18 2.81
C PHE A 96 15.71 7.72 3.61
N VAL A 97 15.69 9.04 3.85
CA VAL A 97 14.66 9.68 4.70
C VAL A 97 13.28 9.62 4.03
N ARG A 98 13.22 9.68 2.70
CA ARG A 98 11.98 9.59 1.94
C ARG A 98 11.22 8.29 2.19
N GLY A 99 11.92 7.15 2.22
CA GLY A 99 11.32 5.85 2.48
C GLY A 99 10.72 5.77 3.89
N ILE A 100 11.46 6.27 4.89
CA ILE A 100 11.01 6.33 6.28
C ILE A 100 9.76 7.22 6.41
N VAL A 101 9.79 8.43 5.85
CA VAL A 101 8.64 9.36 5.89
C VAL A 101 7.43 8.77 5.20
N SER A 102 7.62 8.13 4.03
CA SER A 102 6.52 7.48 3.30
C SER A 102 5.93 6.32 4.10
N LEU A 103 6.76 5.53 4.79
CA LEU A 103 6.28 4.45 5.67
C LEU A 103 5.43 5.00 6.82
N PHE A 104 5.89 6.04 7.52
CA PHE A 104 5.14 6.64 8.61
C PHE A 104 3.82 7.24 8.14
N GLU A 105 3.81 7.91 6.99
CA GLU A 105 2.58 8.43 6.39
C GLU A 105 1.61 7.29 6.06
N MET A 106 2.08 6.20 5.44
CA MET A 106 1.23 5.05 5.12
C MET A 106 0.74 4.29 6.35
N LEU A 107 1.57 4.16 7.37
CA LEU A 107 1.16 3.56 8.64
C LEU A 107 0.08 4.41 9.33
N TYR A 108 0.25 5.74 9.34
CA TYR A 108 -0.72 6.65 9.93
C TYR A 108 -2.08 6.60 9.20
N GLU A 109 -2.06 6.74 7.87
CA GLU A 109 -3.29 6.68 7.06
C GLU A 109 -3.95 5.30 7.14
N GLY A 110 -3.16 4.22 7.09
CA GLY A 110 -3.66 2.85 7.20
C GLY A 110 -4.32 2.57 8.56
N LEU A 111 -3.74 3.05 9.67
CA LEU A 111 -4.35 2.92 11.00
C LEU A 111 -5.64 3.72 11.11
N ASN A 112 -5.67 4.95 10.59
CA ASN A 112 -6.89 5.76 10.54
C ASN A 112 -7.98 5.04 9.73
N ALA A 113 -7.63 4.48 8.56
CA ALA A 113 -8.56 3.77 7.71
C ALA A 113 -9.11 2.50 8.35
N ILE A 114 -8.27 1.72 9.04
CA ILE A 114 -8.73 0.55 9.80
C ILE A 114 -9.72 0.97 10.89
N ASN A 115 -9.40 2.01 11.68
CA ASN A 115 -10.27 2.49 12.75
C ASN A 115 -11.60 3.04 12.22
N TYR A 116 -11.55 3.82 11.13
CA TYR A 116 -12.76 4.33 10.47
C TYR A 116 -13.62 3.18 9.93
N SER A 117 -12.99 2.22 9.24
CA SER A 117 -13.70 1.08 8.67
C SER A 117 -14.38 0.22 9.72
N ALA A 118 -13.74 0.01 10.87
CA ALA A 118 -14.35 -0.71 11.99
C ALA A 118 -15.57 0.03 12.54
N GLN A 119 -15.49 1.37 12.68
CA GLN A 119 -16.62 2.17 13.16
C GLN A 119 -17.84 2.06 12.22
N VAL A 120 -17.62 2.18 10.91
CA VAL A 120 -18.68 2.09 9.90
C VAL A 120 -19.24 0.66 9.80
N ALA A 121 -18.37 -0.35 9.70
CA ALA A 121 -18.76 -1.74 9.49
C ALA A 121 -19.52 -2.32 10.69
N PHE A 122 -19.21 -1.90 11.92
CA PHE A 122 -19.87 -2.38 13.13
C PHE A 122 -20.94 -1.42 13.67
N GLN A 123 -21.29 -0.36 12.92
CA GLN A 123 -22.23 0.69 13.35
C GLN A 123 -21.96 1.19 14.77
N GLN A 124 -20.68 1.31 15.15
CA GLN A 124 -20.34 1.84 16.45
C GLN A 124 -20.65 3.34 16.44
N GLU A 125 -21.78 3.71 17.03
CA GLU A 125 -22.05 5.13 17.29
C GLU A 125 -20.88 5.72 18.09
N THR A 126 -20.46 6.93 17.71
CA THR A 126 -19.52 7.79 18.47
C THR A 126 -20.09 8.26 19.82
N SER A 127 -20.88 7.43 20.47
CA SER A 127 -21.37 7.61 21.82
C SER A 127 -20.19 7.48 22.77
N LYS A 128 -19.61 8.64 23.12
CA LYS A 128 -18.58 8.89 24.15
C LYS A 128 -19.00 8.35 25.53
N LYS A 129 -19.10 7.05 25.68
CA LYS A 129 -19.23 6.38 26.97
C LYS A 129 -18.30 5.17 26.99
N LYS A 130 -17.00 5.42 26.84
CA LYS A 130 -15.96 4.48 27.27
C LYS A 130 -16.28 4.11 28.72
N ARG A 131 -16.69 2.87 28.99
CA ARG A 131 -16.80 2.43 30.38
C ARG A 131 -15.40 2.48 30.98
N ARG A 132 -15.29 3.00 32.21
CA ARG A 132 -14.02 3.15 32.93
C ARG A 132 -13.45 1.75 33.19
N GLY A 133 -12.56 1.29 32.31
CA GLY A 133 -11.97 -0.06 32.32
C GLY A 133 -11.76 -0.67 30.92
N GLU A 134 -12.64 -0.37 29.96
CA GLU A 134 -12.55 -0.91 28.59
C GLU A 134 -11.32 -0.40 27.84
N GLY A 135 -10.93 0.86 28.06
CA GLY A 135 -9.71 1.44 27.48
C GLY A 135 -8.41 0.81 28.01
N LEU A 136 -8.39 0.40 29.28
CA LEU A 136 -7.23 -0.27 29.88
C LEU A 136 -7.08 -1.70 29.36
N PHE A 137 -8.20 -2.44 29.28
CA PHE A 137 -8.21 -3.81 28.76
C PHE A 137 -7.85 -3.87 27.27
N SER A 138 -8.44 -2.99 26.45
CA SER A 138 -8.11 -2.88 25.02
C SER A 138 -6.65 -2.45 24.80
N GLY A 139 -6.14 -1.53 25.62
CA GLY A 139 -4.74 -1.13 25.59
C GLY A 139 -3.79 -2.28 25.95
N ALA A 140 -4.12 -3.09 26.96
CA ALA A 140 -3.34 -4.25 27.36
C ALA A 140 -3.29 -5.33 26.27
N ILE A 141 -4.42 -5.64 25.63
CA ILE A 141 -4.47 -6.59 24.50
C ILE A 141 -3.61 -6.11 23.33
N THR A 142 -3.72 -4.83 22.97
CA THR A 142 -2.92 -4.24 21.89
C THR A 142 -1.43 -4.33 22.21
N PHE A 143 -1.05 -3.97 23.43
CA PHE A 143 0.33 -4.05 23.90
C PHE A 143 0.87 -5.48 23.87
N LEU A 144 0.09 -6.46 24.35
CA LEU A 144 0.43 -7.87 24.31
C LEU A 144 0.60 -8.36 22.85
N GLY A 145 -0.27 -7.91 21.94
CA GLY A 145 -0.17 -8.21 20.51
C GLY A 145 1.12 -7.68 19.88
N ILE A 146 1.53 -6.45 20.23
CA ILE A 146 2.80 -5.88 19.76
C ILE A 146 3.98 -6.68 20.31
N ILE A 147 3.98 -7.02 21.60
CA ILE A 147 5.04 -7.85 22.19
C ILE A 147 5.10 -9.22 21.52
N ALA A 148 3.95 -9.88 21.30
CA ALA A 148 3.88 -11.16 20.62
C ALA A 148 4.43 -11.07 19.20
N ALA A 149 4.10 -10.00 18.46
CA ALA A 149 4.62 -9.76 17.12
C ALA A 149 6.16 -9.57 17.12
N LEU A 150 6.69 -8.73 18.03
CA LEU A 150 8.15 -8.55 18.17
C LEU A 150 8.85 -9.84 18.57
N PHE A 151 8.24 -10.62 19.46
CA PHE A 151 8.76 -11.91 19.87
C PHE A 151 8.82 -12.89 18.68
N VAL A 152 7.69 -13.11 18.00
CA VAL A 152 7.58 -14.11 16.92
C VAL A 152 8.40 -13.72 15.68
N PHE A 153 8.41 -12.44 15.28
CA PHE A 153 9.02 -12.03 14.01
C PHE A 153 10.45 -11.50 14.13
N LEU A 154 10.89 -11.05 15.31
CA LEU A 154 12.26 -10.56 15.52
C LEU A 154 13.09 -11.48 16.41
N PHE A 155 12.64 -11.74 17.64
CA PHE A 155 13.45 -12.48 18.61
C PHE A 155 13.52 -13.98 18.32
N LEU A 156 12.38 -14.61 18.04
CA LEU A 156 12.27 -16.06 17.86
C LEU A 156 13.13 -16.59 16.70
N PRO A 157 13.20 -15.93 15.51
CA PRO A 157 14.11 -16.36 14.45
C PRO A 157 15.59 -16.31 14.85
N ILE A 158 16.01 -15.27 15.59
CA ILE A 158 17.38 -15.15 16.12
C ILE A 158 17.64 -16.27 17.15
N PHE A 159 16.67 -16.54 18.03
CA PHE A 159 16.78 -17.59 19.02
C PHE A 159 16.92 -18.98 18.36
N ILE A 160 16.10 -19.29 17.36
CA ILE A 160 16.18 -20.55 16.62
C ILE A 160 17.51 -20.65 15.86
N ALA A 161 17.93 -19.59 15.17
CA ALA A 161 19.22 -19.57 14.47
C ALA A 161 20.40 -19.80 15.42
N SER A 162 20.36 -19.27 16.65
CA SER A 162 21.41 -19.51 17.66
C SER A 162 21.52 -20.96 18.14
N LYS A 163 20.52 -21.81 17.87
CA LYS A 163 20.61 -23.25 18.18
C LYS A 163 21.40 -24.03 17.13
N THR A 164 21.73 -23.43 16.00
CA THR A 164 22.53 -24.05 14.93
C THR A 164 24.04 -23.96 15.15
N GLY A 165 24.50 -23.21 16.17
CA GLY A 165 25.93 -22.97 16.42
C GLY A 165 26.60 -22.02 15.42
N LEU A 166 25.81 -21.31 14.59
CA LEU A 166 26.31 -20.39 13.57
C LEU A 166 26.59 -18.97 14.09
N ASP A 167 26.50 -18.72 15.40
CA ASP A 167 26.58 -17.37 16.00
C ASP A 167 27.86 -16.62 15.62
N ALA A 168 28.99 -17.34 15.50
CA ALA A 168 30.29 -16.81 15.09
C ALA A 168 30.45 -16.62 13.57
N ARG A 169 29.45 -16.98 12.76
CA ARG A 169 29.45 -16.85 11.29
C ARG A 169 28.30 -15.93 10.87
N PRO A 170 28.48 -14.59 10.92
CA PRO A 170 27.39 -13.62 10.72
C PRO A 170 26.57 -13.81 9.45
N VAL A 171 27.21 -14.16 8.34
CA VAL A 171 26.53 -14.38 7.06
C VAL A 171 25.59 -15.59 7.14
N LEU A 172 26.09 -16.75 7.57
CA LEU A 172 25.29 -17.98 7.68
C LEU A 172 24.18 -17.82 8.74
N PHE A 173 24.48 -17.12 9.84
CA PHE A 173 23.51 -16.81 10.88
C PHE A 173 22.32 -15.99 10.35
N ASN A 174 22.59 -14.95 9.54
CA ASN A 174 21.54 -14.10 8.98
C ASN A 174 20.76 -14.78 7.86
N ILE A 175 21.38 -15.68 7.10
CA ILE A 175 20.67 -16.57 6.17
C ILE A 175 19.70 -17.46 6.94
N ALA A 176 20.15 -18.15 7.99
CA ALA A 176 19.30 -19.01 8.81
C ALA A 176 18.16 -18.22 9.47
N THR A 177 18.46 -17.08 10.10
CA THR A 177 17.47 -16.19 10.73
C THR A 177 16.43 -15.71 9.70
N GLY A 178 16.88 -15.32 8.51
CA GLY A 178 15.99 -14.86 7.44
C GLY A 178 15.08 -15.95 6.88
N ILE A 179 15.62 -17.16 6.67
CA ILE A 179 14.81 -18.32 6.24
C ILE A 179 13.72 -18.61 7.27
N VAL A 180 14.08 -18.69 8.55
CA VAL A 180 13.10 -18.92 9.64
C VAL A 180 12.06 -17.79 9.69
N ARG A 181 12.48 -16.53 9.53
CA ARG A 181 11.57 -15.37 9.51
C ARG A 181 10.59 -15.43 8.34
N ILE A 182 11.06 -15.75 7.13
CA ILE A 182 10.21 -15.90 5.94
C ILE A 182 9.23 -17.06 6.14
N LEU A 183 9.70 -18.20 6.66
CA LEU A 183 8.86 -19.36 6.94
C LEU A 183 7.73 -19.00 7.92
N PHE A 184 8.05 -18.35 9.04
CA PHE A 184 7.05 -17.89 10.01
C PHE A 184 6.07 -16.89 9.42
N PHE A 185 6.56 -15.94 8.62
CA PHE A 185 5.71 -14.96 7.97
C PHE A 185 4.71 -15.63 7.00
N VAL A 186 5.18 -16.54 6.15
CA VAL A 186 4.34 -17.27 5.21
C VAL A 186 3.34 -18.15 5.94
N LEU A 187 3.80 -18.92 6.93
CA LEU A 187 2.95 -19.81 7.72
C LEU A 187 1.87 -19.03 8.47
N TYR A 188 2.24 -17.91 9.10
CA TYR A 188 1.30 -17.04 9.79
C TYR A 188 0.19 -16.55 8.85
N ILE A 189 0.56 -16.07 7.66
CA ILE A 189 -0.40 -15.51 6.70
C ILE A 189 -1.30 -16.61 6.11
N ILE A 190 -0.75 -17.79 5.82
CA ILE A 190 -1.55 -18.96 5.41
C ILE A 190 -2.56 -19.32 6.51
N SER A 191 -2.12 -19.41 7.77
CA SER A 191 -2.99 -19.77 8.89
C SER A 191 -4.17 -18.81 9.05
N ILE A 192 -3.92 -17.49 9.01
CA ILE A 192 -5.02 -16.51 9.13
C ILE A 192 -5.88 -16.45 7.86
N SER A 193 -5.38 -16.87 6.70
CA SER A 193 -6.14 -16.84 5.44
C SER A 193 -7.37 -17.76 5.44
N PHE A 194 -7.42 -18.73 6.34
CA PHE A 194 -8.57 -19.62 6.54
C PHE A 194 -9.70 -18.97 7.35
N ILE A 195 -9.44 -17.84 8.02
CA ILE A 195 -10.44 -17.10 8.79
C ILE A 195 -11.36 -16.34 7.80
N PRO A 196 -12.69 -16.52 7.84
CA PRO A 196 -13.62 -15.93 6.87
C PRO A 196 -13.47 -14.41 6.69
N GLU A 197 -13.30 -13.69 7.80
CA GLU A 197 -13.14 -12.23 7.83
C GLU A 197 -11.85 -11.80 7.12
N VAL A 198 -10.76 -12.55 7.30
CA VAL A 198 -9.47 -12.29 6.64
C VAL A 198 -9.54 -12.64 5.15
N LYS A 199 -10.21 -13.73 4.81
CA LYS A 199 -10.48 -14.09 3.40
C LYS A 199 -11.26 -12.98 2.70
N ARG A 200 -12.27 -12.41 3.38
CA ARG A 200 -13.05 -11.28 2.88
C ARG A 200 -12.20 -10.01 2.72
N LEU A 201 -11.31 -9.72 3.66
CA LEU A 201 -10.32 -8.64 3.52
C LEU A 201 -9.41 -8.85 2.28
N PHE A 202 -8.97 -10.09 2.03
CA PHE A 202 -8.18 -10.42 0.83
C PHE A 202 -8.96 -10.29 -0.48
N GLN A 203 -10.29 -10.39 -0.46
CA GLN A 203 -11.12 -10.07 -1.62
C GLN A 203 -11.18 -8.56 -1.87
N TYR A 204 -11.40 -7.73 -0.84
CA TYR A 204 -11.30 -6.27 -0.97
C TYR A 204 -9.92 -5.83 -1.47
N HIS A 205 -8.85 -6.53 -1.07
CA HIS A 205 -7.50 -6.32 -1.62
C HIS A 205 -7.42 -6.66 -3.12
N GLY A 206 -8.07 -7.75 -3.54
CA GLY A 206 -8.24 -8.07 -4.96
C GLY A 206 -8.99 -6.97 -5.72
N ALA A 207 -10.05 -6.41 -5.14
CA ALA A 207 -10.81 -5.30 -5.73
C ALA A 207 -9.98 -4.02 -5.86
N GLU A 208 -9.16 -3.69 -4.86
CA GLU A 208 -8.22 -2.57 -4.92
C GLU A 208 -7.27 -2.71 -6.10
N HIS A 209 -6.59 -3.86 -6.22
CA HIS A 209 -5.66 -4.13 -7.32
C HIS A 209 -6.33 -4.05 -8.69
N LYS A 210 -7.51 -4.65 -8.86
CA LYS A 210 -8.25 -4.62 -10.13
C LYS A 210 -8.68 -3.20 -10.52
N SER A 211 -9.11 -2.41 -9.54
CA SER A 211 -9.50 -1.01 -9.76
C SER A 211 -8.31 -0.16 -10.20
N ILE A 212 -7.16 -0.34 -9.54
CA ILE A 212 -5.91 0.35 -9.90
C ILE A 212 -5.41 -0.06 -11.29
N PHE A 213 -5.41 -1.35 -11.62
CA PHE A 213 -5.03 -1.79 -12.97
C PHE A 213 -5.93 -1.20 -14.05
N CYS A 214 -7.24 -1.18 -13.83
CA CYS A 214 -8.18 -0.59 -14.78
C CYS A 214 -7.91 0.90 -15.02
N TRP A 215 -7.61 1.62 -13.94
CA TRP A 215 -7.21 3.03 -14.00
C TRP A 215 -5.87 3.24 -14.73
N GLU A 216 -4.85 2.43 -14.43
CA GLU A 216 -3.54 2.51 -15.09
C GLU A 216 -3.63 2.29 -16.61
N ASP A 217 -4.51 1.39 -17.03
CA ASP A 217 -4.80 1.14 -18.45
C ASP A 217 -5.69 2.22 -19.09
N GLY A 218 -6.18 3.19 -18.30
CA GLY A 218 -7.02 4.30 -18.76
C GLY A 218 -8.42 3.88 -19.20
N LYS A 219 -8.93 2.75 -18.69
CA LYS A 219 -10.30 2.30 -18.96
C LYS A 219 -11.27 2.87 -17.93
N GLU A 220 -12.53 3.00 -18.33
CA GLU A 220 -13.60 3.43 -17.44
C GLU A 220 -13.78 2.44 -16.28
N LEU A 221 -13.90 2.96 -15.05
CA LEU A 221 -14.01 2.18 -13.81
C LEU A 221 -15.41 1.57 -13.66
N THR A 222 -15.66 0.51 -14.41
CA THR A 222 -16.89 -0.28 -14.36
C THR A 222 -16.60 -1.72 -13.93
N VAL A 223 -17.61 -2.42 -13.39
CA VAL A 223 -17.47 -3.83 -12.99
C VAL A 223 -17.01 -4.68 -14.18
N GLN A 224 -17.53 -4.41 -15.38
CA GLN A 224 -17.20 -5.17 -16.60
C GLN A 224 -15.74 -5.00 -17.03
N ASN A 225 -15.17 -3.79 -16.89
CA ASN A 225 -13.78 -3.53 -17.24
C ASN A 225 -12.82 -4.03 -16.17
N CYS A 226 -13.10 -3.70 -14.90
CA CYS A 226 -12.21 -4.00 -13.78
C CYS A 226 -12.13 -5.49 -13.45
N SER A 227 -13.24 -6.22 -13.56
CA SER A 227 -13.29 -7.66 -13.23
C SER A 227 -12.32 -8.51 -14.06
N ARG A 228 -11.93 -8.06 -15.25
CA ARG A 228 -11.02 -8.76 -16.17
C ARG A 228 -9.55 -8.67 -15.77
N TYR A 229 -9.18 -7.74 -14.89
CA TYR A 229 -7.79 -7.58 -14.46
C TYR A 229 -7.38 -8.62 -13.43
N SER A 230 -6.08 -8.84 -13.34
CA SER A 230 -5.48 -9.71 -12.33
C SER A 230 -5.59 -9.08 -10.95
N THR A 231 -5.79 -9.90 -9.91
CA THR A 231 -5.62 -9.46 -8.51
C THR A 231 -4.15 -9.34 -8.11
N LYS A 232 -3.19 -9.58 -9.00
CA LYS A 232 -1.76 -9.67 -8.68
C LYS A 232 -1.05 -8.44 -9.24
N HIS A 233 -0.70 -7.50 -8.38
CA HIS A 233 -0.17 -6.20 -8.73
C HIS A 233 1.30 -6.03 -8.31
N PRO A 234 2.22 -5.64 -9.21
CA PRO A 234 3.66 -5.58 -8.92
C PRO A 234 4.07 -4.47 -7.97
N ARG A 235 3.19 -3.50 -7.68
CA ARG A 235 3.46 -2.35 -6.81
C ARG A 235 2.75 -2.43 -5.44
N CYS A 236 2.24 -3.61 -5.09
CA CYS A 236 1.53 -3.84 -3.83
C CYS A 236 2.48 -3.78 -2.61
N GLY A 237 1.97 -3.33 -1.45
CA GLY A 237 2.68 -3.36 -0.17
C GLY A 237 3.07 -4.76 0.31
N THR A 238 2.39 -5.82 -0.14
CA THR A 238 2.81 -7.21 0.15
C THR A 238 4.13 -7.56 -0.52
N SER A 239 4.37 -7.07 -1.74
CA SER A 239 5.67 -7.15 -2.40
C SER A 239 6.73 -6.35 -1.64
N PHE A 240 6.34 -5.24 -0.98
CA PHE A 240 7.22 -4.48 -0.09
C PHE A 240 7.72 -5.26 1.12
N ILE A 241 6.84 -5.97 1.81
CA ILE A 241 7.25 -6.78 2.96
C ILE A 241 8.27 -7.85 2.54
N PHE A 242 8.08 -8.52 1.40
CA PHE A 242 9.03 -9.51 0.91
C PHE A 242 10.39 -8.93 0.53
N VAL A 243 10.41 -7.76 -0.12
CA VAL A 243 11.67 -7.07 -0.39
C VAL A 243 12.38 -6.73 0.92
N VAL A 244 11.66 -6.24 1.93
CA VAL A 244 12.23 -5.98 3.26
C VAL A 244 12.83 -7.25 3.87
N LEU A 245 12.13 -8.39 3.80
CA LEU A 245 12.62 -9.66 4.34
C LEU A 245 13.89 -10.16 3.62
N ILE A 246 13.94 -10.07 2.29
CA ILE A 246 15.10 -10.50 1.51
C ILE A 246 16.28 -9.55 1.73
N VAL A 247 16.04 -8.24 1.68
CA VAL A 247 17.07 -7.22 1.92
C VAL A 247 17.59 -7.32 3.36
N ALA A 248 16.75 -7.68 4.34
CA ALA A 248 17.17 -7.87 5.73
C ALA A 248 18.26 -8.94 5.86
N ILE A 249 18.21 -10.02 5.09
CA ILE A 249 19.24 -11.09 5.12
C ILE A 249 20.60 -10.51 4.77
N ILE A 250 20.67 -9.81 3.63
CA ILE A 250 21.92 -9.27 3.09
C ILE A 250 22.42 -8.13 3.97
N PHE A 251 21.51 -7.23 4.35
CA PHE A 251 21.82 -6.04 5.13
C PHE A 251 22.31 -6.41 6.54
N PHE A 252 21.61 -7.29 7.25
CA PHE A 252 22.07 -7.70 8.59
C PHE A 252 23.25 -8.66 8.55
N ALA A 253 23.43 -9.45 7.49
CA ALA A 253 24.68 -10.18 7.29
C ALA A 253 25.90 -9.23 7.24
N PHE A 254 25.76 -8.11 6.53
CA PHE A 254 26.79 -7.08 6.46
C PHE A 254 27.00 -6.37 7.80
N ILE A 255 25.93 -5.87 8.43
CA ILE A 255 26.00 -5.16 9.73
C ILE A 255 26.57 -6.05 10.82
N ASP A 256 26.11 -7.30 10.92
CA ASP A 256 26.60 -8.23 11.94
C ASP A 256 28.07 -8.61 11.70
N THR A 257 28.52 -8.68 10.44
CA THR A 257 29.95 -8.87 10.13
C THR A 257 30.77 -7.68 10.60
N LEU A 258 30.32 -6.46 10.35
CA LEU A 258 31.00 -5.25 10.82
C LEU A 258 31.07 -5.21 12.35
N VAL A 259 29.96 -5.48 13.03
CA VAL A 259 29.91 -5.34 14.50
C VAL A 259 30.64 -6.48 15.22
N PHE A 260 30.41 -7.74 14.83
CA PHE A 260 30.93 -8.89 15.58
C PHE A 260 32.30 -9.34 15.12
N ASN A 261 32.63 -9.22 13.82
CA ASN A 261 33.95 -9.64 13.33
C ASN A 261 34.94 -8.49 13.29
N VAL A 262 34.54 -7.30 12.80
CA VAL A 262 35.46 -6.16 12.66
C VAL A 262 35.62 -5.41 13.99
N TRP A 263 34.52 -5.03 14.64
CA TRP A 263 34.58 -4.37 15.95
C TRP A 263 34.73 -5.33 17.14
N LYS A 264 34.70 -6.65 16.89
CA LYS A 264 34.93 -7.71 17.89
C LYS A 264 33.98 -7.65 19.10
N LEU A 265 32.76 -7.14 18.93
CA LEU A 265 31.75 -7.19 19.98
C LEU A 265 31.32 -8.65 20.23
N PRO A 266 30.91 -9.00 21.47
CA PRO A 266 30.44 -10.35 21.77
C PRO A 266 29.14 -10.64 21.03
N SER A 267 29.03 -11.82 20.42
CA SER A 267 27.87 -12.24 19.62
C SER A 267 26.66 -12.67 20.48
N ILE A 268 26.23 -11.80 21.40
CA ILE A 268 25.11 -12.06 22.31
C ILE A 268 23.78 -11.76 21.61
N LYS A 269 22.78 -12.62 21.81
CA LYS A 269 21.48 -12.58 21.12
C LYS A 269 20.73 -11.26 21.34
N LEU A 270 20.71 -10.78 22.59
CA LEU A 270 20.06 -9.51 22.94
C LEU A 270 20.76 -8.30 22.32
N LEU A 271 22.09 -8.33 22.26
CA LEU A 271 22.86 -7.28 21.58
C LEU A 271 22.55 -7.26 20.08
N ARG A 272 22.53 -8.44 19.43
CA ARG A 272 22.16 -8.56 18.02
C ARG A 272 20.74 -8.05 17.76
N LEU A 273 19.77 -8.42 18.60
CA LEU A 273 18.40 -7.89 18.51
C LEU A 273 18.39 -6.36 18.63
N GLY A 274 19.12 -5.79 19.59
CA GLY A 274 19.22 -4.34 19.78
C GLY A 274 19.80 -3.62 18.55
N ILE A 275 20.85 -4.19 17.94
CA ILE A 275 21.42 -3.67 16.69
C ILE A 275 20.41 -3.76 15.55
N HIS A 276 19.73 -4.90 15.38
CA HIS A 276 18.75 -5.07 14.31
C HIS A 276 17.58 -4.08 14.43
N LEU A 277 17.11 -3.83 15.66
CA LEU A 277 16.09 -2.82 15.95
C LEU A 277 16.58 -1.41 15.64
N LEU A 278 17.81 -1.06 16.04
CA LEU A 278 18.41 0.25 15.78
C LEU A 278 18.50 0.55 14.27
N PHE A 279 18.87 -0.46 13.47
CA PHE A 279 19.05 -0.29 12.03
C PHE A 279 17.78 -0.58 11.18
N LEU A 280 16.65 -0.93 11.82
CA LEU A 280 15.38 -1.19 11.13
C LEU A 280 14.91 -0.01 10.25
N PRO A 281 15.00 1.27 10.69
CA PRO A 281 14.62 2.39 9.83
C PRO A 281 15.46 2.48 8.54
N PHE A 282 16.76 2.17 8.61
CA PHE A 282 17.65 2.16 7.45
C PHE A 282 17.29 1.03 6.48
N LEU A 283 17.05 -0.16 7.00
CA LEU A 283 16.58 -1.31 6.22
C LEU A 283 15.31 -0.97 5.43
N VAL A 284 14.33 -0.34 6.08
CA VAL A 284 13.07 0.07 5.44
C VAL A 284 13.34 1.13 4.36
N GLY A 285 14.16 2.14 4.67
CA GLY A 285 14.54 3.17 3.68
C GLY A 285 15.15 2.58 2.41
N ILE A 286 16.09 1.64 2.55
CA ILE A 286 16.71 0.93 1.41
C ILE A 286 15.67 0.15 0.62
N SER A 287 14.83 -0.62 1.32
CA SER A 287 13.81 -1.48 0.69
C SER A 287 12.79 -0.66 -0.11
N TYR A 288 12.40 0.51 0.40
CA TYR A 288 11.51 1.44 -0.29
C TYR A 288 12.13 1.93 -1.60
N GLU A 289 13.39 2.35 -1.56
CA GLU A 289 14.10 2.84 -2.75
C GLU A 289 14.27 1.76 -3.81
N ILE A 290 14.57 0.51 -3.39
CA ILE A 290 14.63 -0.64 -4.29
C ILE A 290 13.29 -0.86 -5.01
N ILE A 291 12.16 -0.81 -4.29
CA ILE A 291 10.84 -1.02 -4.91
C ILE A 291 10.46 0.12 -5.82
N LYS A 292 10.72 1.36 -5.39
CA LYS A 292 10.48 2.52 -6.23
C LYS A 292 11.29 2.43 -7.53
N PHE A 293 12.55 2.02 -7.43
CA PHE A 293 13.41 1.77 -8.58
C PHE A 293 12.85 0.65 -9.47
N ALA A 294 12.39 -0.46 -8.87
CA ALA A 294 11.79 -1.58 -9.57
C ALA A 294 10.49 -1.22 -10.31
N GLY A 295 9.65 -0.38 -9.70
CA GLY A 295 8.41 0.11 -10.32
C GLY A 295 8.66 0.95 -11.59
N ASN A 296 9.81 1.63 -11.67
CA ASN A 296 10.23 2.41 -12.83
C ASN A 296 10.99 1.57 -13.88
N HIS A 297 11.43 0.35 -13.54
CA HIS A 297 12.25 -0.52 -14.39
C HIS A 297 11.65 -1.92 -14.51
N LYS A 298 10.38 -2.01 -14.92
CA LYS A 298 9.58 -3.24 -14.97
C LYS A 298 10.22 -4.38 -15.80
N ASN A 299 11.09 -4.06 -16.75
CA ASN A 299 11.71 -5.03 -17.66
C ASN A 299 13.05 -5.60 -17.17
N ASN A 300 13.59 -5.14 -16.04
CA ASN A 300 14.87 -5.62 -15.54
C ASN A 300 14.75 -7.04 -14.93
N PRO A 301 15.52 -8.05 -15.40
CA PRO A 301 15.40 -9.43 -14.94
C PRO A 301 15.75 -9.61 -13.46
N VAL A 302 16.72 -8.87 -12.94
CA VAL A 302 17.11 -8.92 -11.51
C VAL A 302 15.96 -8.44 -10.63
N LEU A 303 15.29 -7.35 -11.04
CA LEU A 303 14.16 -6.81 -10.30
C LEU A 303 12.95 -7.74 -10.34
N LYS A 304 12.75 -8.48 -11.45
CA LYS A 304 11.70 -9.52 -11.53
C LYS A 304 11.96 -10.67 -10.57
N ILE A 305 13.21 -11.13 -10.44
CA ILE A 305 13.57 -12.17 -9.46
C ILE A 305 13.33 -11.66 -8.04
N LEU A 306 13.74 -10.42 -7.74
CA LEU A 306 13.59 -9.85 -6.41
C LEU A 306 12.11 -9.62 -6.01
N LEU A 307 11.28 -9.16 -6.95
CA LEU A 307 9.84 -8.93 -6.71
C LEU A 307 9.00 -10.20 -6.84
N GLY A 308 9.51 -11.22 -7.52
CA GLY A 308 8.82 -12.48 -7.83
C GLY A 308 8.20 -13.16 -6.61
N PRO A 309 8.94 -13.36 -5.50
CA PRO A 309 8.40 -13.91 -4.26
C PRO A 309 7.22 -13.09 -3.71
N GLY A 310 7.32 -11.76 -3.76
CA GLY A 310 6.24 -10.86 -3.36
C GLY A 310 5.00 -10.99 -4.24
N LEU A 311 5.18 -11.22 -5.53
CA LEU A 311 4.07 -11.47 -6.47
C LEU A 311 3.43 -12.85 -6.26
N ALA A 312 4.25 -13.88 -6.03
CA ALA A 312 3.80 -15.23 -5.70
C ALA A 312 2.99 -15.26 -4.39
N PHE A 313 3.35 -14.41 -3.43
CA PHE A 313 2.63 -14.29 -2.18
C PHE A 313 1.19 -13.75 -2.34
N GLN A 314 0.94 -12.95 -3.37
CA GLN A 314 -0.38 -12.41 -3.64
C GLN A 314 -1.40 -13.49 -4.03
N TYR A 315 -0.97 -14.69 -4.41
CA TYR A 315 -1.89 -15.83 -4.55
C TYR A 315 -2.55 -16.23 -3.22
N ILE A 316 -1.90 -15.91 -2.09
CA ILE A 316 -2.44 -16.13 -0.75
C ILE A 316 -3.21 -14.88 -0.29
N THR A 317 -2.62 -13.69 -0.39
CA THR A 317 -3.15 -12.45 0.20
C THR A 317 -4.12 -11.66 -0.66
N THR A 318 -4.46 -12.16 -1.86
CA THR A 318 -5.52 -11.60 -2.70
C THR A 318 -6.45 -12.72 -3.12
N LYS A 319 -7.75 -12.42 -3.18
CA LYS A 319 -8.79 -13.32 -3.65
C LYS A 319 -9.68 -12.59 -4.64
N GLU A 320 -10.41 -13.35 -5.46
CA GLU A 320 -11.34 -12.77 -6.42
C GLU A 320 -12.48 -12.04 -5.67
N PRO A 321 -12.68 -10.74 -5.96
CA PRO A 321 -13.73 -9.95 -5.34
C PRO A 321 -15.10 -10.23 -5.97
N ASP A 322 -16.16 -10.00 -5.19
CA ASP A 322 -17.51 -9.87 -5.73
C ASP A 322 -17.74 -8.49 -6.37
N THR A 323 -18.90 -8.33 -7.03
CA THR A 323 -19.26 -7.09 -7.72
C THR A 323 -19.40 -5.91 -6.75
N GLY A 324 -19.93 -6.14 -5.56
CA GLY A 324 -20.10 -5.11 -4.54
C GLY A 324 -18.76 -4.61 -3.97
N GLN A 325 -17.76 -5.47 -3.88
CA GLN A 325 -16.39 -5.11 -3.49
C GLN A 325 -15.69 -4.30 -4.58
N LEU A 326 -15.92 -4.63 -5.86
CA LEU A 326 -15.44 -3.83 -6.99
C LEU A 326 -16.03 -2.42 -6.98
N GLU A 327 -17.33 -2.27 -6.73
CA GLU A 327 -17.99 -0.96 -6.59
C GLU A 327 -17.34 -0.09 -5.51
N VAL A 328 -17.00 -0.68 -4.35
CA VAL A 328 -16.29 0.02 -3.26
C VAL A 328 -14.91 0.49 -3.74
N GLY A 329 -14.21 -0.34 -4.51
CA GLY A 329 -12.92 0.02 -5.11
C GLY A 329 -13.02 1.23 -6.05
N PHE A 330 -14.08 1.28 -6.87
CA PHE A 330 -14.32 2.41 -7.79
C PHE A 330 -14.68 3.66 -7.01
N ALA A 331 -15.55 3.54 -6.02
CA ALA A 331 -15.99 4.65 -5.18
C ALA A 331 -14.81 5.29 -4.45
N ALA A 332 -13.92 4.48 -3.86
CA ALA A 332 -12.70 4.97 -3.22
C ALA A 332 -11.77 5.65 -4.22
N LEU A 333 -11.56 5.05 -5.40
CA LEU A 333 -10.62 5.56 -6.39
C LEU A 333 -11.10 6.86 -7.04
N HIS A 334 -12.38 6.93 -7.45
CA HIS A 334 -13.01 8.14 -7.97
C HIS A 334 -12.93 9.29 -6.97
N SER A 335 -13.25 9.01 -5.70
CA SER A 335 -13.23 9.99 -4.62
C SER A 335 -11.82 10.51 -4.34
N ALA A 336 -10.81 9.64 -4.32
CA ALA A 336 -9.41 10.02 -4.16
C ALA A 336 -8.90 10.86 -5.35
N LEU A 337 -9.34 10.55 -6.57
CA LEU A 337 -8.97 11.30 -7.77
C LEU A 337 -9.80 12.59 -7.95
N GLY A 338 -10.90 12.76 -7.20
CA GLY A 338 -11.80 13.91 -7.33
C GLY A 338 -12.63 13.90 -8.61
N ILE A 339 -12.91 12.72 -9.15
CA ILE A 339 -13.77 12.53 -10.33
C ILE A 339 -15.22 12.48 -9.82
N SER A 340 -16.04 13.50 -10.09
CA SER A 340 -17.43 13.58 -9.60
C SER A 340 -18.44 13.01 -10.60
N ASP A 341 -19.56 12.47 -10.11
CA ASP A 341 -20.65 11.92 -10.94
C ASP A 341 -21.36 12.98 -11.82
N THR A 342 -21.06 14.27 -11.63
CA THR A 342 -21.44 15.36 -12.55
C THR A 342 -20.86 15.18 -13.96
N ASP A 343 -19.78 14.40 -14.09
CA ASP A 343 -19.24 14.00 -15.39
C ASP A 343 -20.06 12.88 -16.06
N LYS A 344 -20.86 12.12 -15.29
CA LYS A 344 -21.75 11.06 -15.81
C LYS A 344 -23.11 11.59 -16.27
N GLU A 345 -23.74 12.49 -15.50
CA GLU A 345 -25.05 13.07 -15.85
C GLU A 345 -25.01 13.91 -17.14
N ASN A 346 -23.92 14.64 -17.37
CA ASN A 346 -23.69 15.37 -18.63
C ASN A 346 -23.39 14.46 -19.82
N THR A 347 -23.00 13.20 -19.58
CA THR A 347 -22.75 12.23 -20.65
C THR A 347 -24.04 11.50 -21.09
N ILE A 348 -25.05 11.43 -20.21
CA ILE A 348 -26.36 10.80 -20.49
C ILE A 348 -27.31 11.82 -21.14
N LYS A 349 -27.39 13.06 -20.65
CA LYS A 349 -28.25 14.11 -21.23
C LYS A 349 -27.83 14.61 -22.62
N ASN A 350 -26.60 14.32 -23.05
CA ASN A 350 -26.10 14.69 -24.38
C ASN A 350 -26.06 13.51 -25.36
N LYS A 351 -26.71 12.39 -25.01
CA LYS A 351 -26.93 11.20 -25.86
C LYS A 351 -28.40 10.97 -26.21
N GLU A 352 -29.34 11.65 -25.54
CA GLU A 352 -30.71 11.87 -26.02
C GLU A 352 -30.73 13.12 -26.91
#